data_AF-A0AAE1HYM2-F1
#
_entry.id   AF-A0AAE1HYM2-F1
#
_cell.length_a   1.000
_cell.length_b   1.000
_cell.length_c   1.000
_cell.angle_alpha   90.00
_cell.angle_beta   90.00
_cell.angle_gamma   90.00
#
_symmetry.space_group_name_H-M   'P 1'
#
loop_
_entity.id
_entity.type
_entity.pdbx_description
1 polymer ?
#
loop_
_entity_poly.entity_id
_entity_poly.type
_entity_poly.pdbx_seq_one_letter_code
_entity_poly.pdbx_strand_id
1 'polypeptide(L)'
;MKKDDHEKFYETFWMTPKCFDWLLNLVQPFLEKRSFRKPVCPGERLAITFKFLASGDSYLTLEKYFLVSEPTISLVVSETSAVL
;
A
#
# COMPACT_ATOMS: atom_id res chain seq x y z
N MET A 1 5.30 20.21 4.64
CA MET A 1 4.88 19.39 3.49
C MET A 1 5.27 20.11 2.22
N LYS A 2 6.24 19.60 1.47
CA LYS A 2 6.66 20.21 0.20
C LYS A 2 5.64 19.82 -0.88
N LYS A 3 5.23 20.76 -1.73
CA LYS A 3 4.26 20.56 -2.84
C LYS A 3 4.65 19.41 -3.79
N ASP A 4 5.94 19.07 -3.84
CA ASP A 4 6.53 18.00 -4.64
C ASP A 4 6.01 16.58 -4.31
N ASP A 5 5.58 16.33 -3.07
CA ASP A 5 5.10 15.01 -2.64
C ASP A 5 3.74 14.66 -3.26
N HIS A 6 2.90 15.67 -3.55
CA HIS A 6 1.55 15.44 -4.05
C HIS A 6 1.52 14.97 -5.51
N GLU A 7 2.39 15.52 -6.37
CA GLU A 7 2.49 15.08 -7.77
C GLU A 7 3.05 13.67 -7.86
N LYS A 8 4.12 13.37 -7.12
CA LYS A 8 4.65 12.00 -7.04
C LYS A 8 3.64 11.00 -6.50
N PHE A 9 2.85 11.38 -5.50
CA PHE A 9 1.79 10.51 -4.97
C PHE A 9 0.70 10.27 -6.01
N TYR A 10 0.32 11.30 -6.76
CA TYR A 10 -0.66 11.18 -7.83
C TYR A 10 -0.13 10.37 -9.02
N GLU A 11 1.12 10.55 -9.43
CA GLU A 11 1.74 9.72 -10.48
C GLU A 11 1.87 8.25 -10.06
N THR A 12 2.11 8.03 -8.76
CA THR A 12 2.35 6.69 -8.19
C THR A 12 1.06 5.91 -7.95
N PHE A 13 0.01 6.59 -7.50
CA PHE A 13 -1.24 5.97 -7.03
C PHE A 13 -2.49 6.46 -7.78
N TRP A 14 -2.34 7.39 -8.72
CA TRP A 14 -3.43 8.04 -9.48
C TRP A 14 -4.51 8.66 -8.60
N MET A 15 -4.14 9.04 -7.36
CA MET A 15 -5.06 9.59 -6.37
C MET A 15 -4.39 10.67 -5.53
N THR A 16 -5.20 11.56 -4.97
CA THR A 16 -4.70 12.54 -4.00
C THR A 16 -4.46 11.88 -2.64
N PRO A 17 -3.50 12.38 -1.82
CA PRO A 17 -3.28 11.86 -0.48
C PRO A 17 -4.54 11.86 0.40
N LYS A 18 -5.43 12.85 0.23
CA LYS A 18 -6.72 12.89 0.93
C LYS A 18 -7.64 11.72 0.57
N CYS A 19 -7.66 11.32 -0.70
CA CYS A 19 -8.44 10.15 -1.13
C CYS A 19 -7.85 8.87 -0.55
N PHE A 20 -6.51 8.76 -0.52
CA PHE A 20 -5.82 7.65 0.10
C PHE A 20 -6.13 7.55 1.60
N ASP A 21 -6.04 8.67 2.34
CA ASP A 21 -6.36 8.71 3.77
C ASP A 21 -7.83 8.34 4.03
N TRP A 22 -8.75 8.80 3.18
CA TRP A 22 -10.17 8.45 3.29
C TRP A 22 -10.42 6.95 3.06
N LEU A 23 -9.82 6.39 2.00
CA LEU A 23 -9.87 4.95 1.73
C LEU A 23 -9.25 4.16 2.89
N LEU A 24 -8.08 4.59 3.37
CA LEU A 24 -7.40 3.95 4.48
C LEU A 24 -8.28 3.88 5.72
N ASN A 25 -8.98 4.96 6.08
CA ASN A 25 -9.90 4.94 7.22
C ASN A 25 -11.05 3.93 7.07
N LEU A 26 -11.49 3.64 5.85
CA LEU A 26 -12.53 2.63 5.59
C LEU A 26 -12.00 1.20 5.70
N VAL A 27 -10.82 0.94 5.14
CA VAL A 27 -10.25 -0.42 5.06
C VAL A 27 -9.37 -0.79 6.26
N GLN A 28 -8.87 0.20 7.02
CA GLN A 28 -8.03 0.02 8.20
C GLN A 28 -8.53 -1.07 9.17
N PRO A 29 -9.81 -1.13 9.58
CA PRO A 29 -10.27 -2.16 10.52
C PRO A 29 -10.13 -3.60 9.98
N PHE A 30 -10.10 -3.78 8.65
CA PHE A 30 -9.95 -5.08 8.01
C PHE A 30 -8.48 -5.41 7.69
N LEU A 31 -7.62 -4.39 7.59
CA LEU A 31 -6.19 -4.54 7.32
C LEU A 31 -5.33 -4.62 8.58
N GLU A 32 -5.90 -4.34 9.75
CA GLU A 32 -5.21 -4.42 11.03
C GLU A 32 -4.89 -5.88 11.39
N LYS A 33 -3.60 -6.22 11.39
CA LYS A 33 -3.12 -7.58 11.68
C LYS A 33 -2.42 -7.58 13.03
N ARG A 34 -2.77 -8.52 13.92
CA ARG A 34 -2.02 -8.77 15.15
C ARG A 34 -1.06 -9.94 14.95
N SER A 35 0.22 -9.70 15.21
CA SER A 35 1.29 -10.71 15.15
C SER A 35 2.29 -10.45 16.26
N PHE A 36 3.01 -11.50 16.68
CA PHE A 36 4.12 -11.38 17.63
C PHE A 36 5.29 -10.56 17.06
N ARG A 37 5.44 -10.56 15.72
CA ARG A 37 6.39 -9.68 15.01
C ARG A 37 5.66 -8.41 14.59
N LYS A 38 6.39 -7.29 14.50
CA LYS A 38 5.84 -6.01 14.04
C LYS A 38 5.22 -6.20 12.63
N PRO A 39 3.89 -6.10 12.49
CA PRO A 39 3.23 -6.26 11.21
C PRO A 39 3.46 -5.02 10.34
N VAL A 40 3.31 -5.18 9.02
CA VAL A 40 3.25 -4.04 8.08
C VAL A 40 2.02 -3.21 8.43
N CYS A 41 2.20 -1.89 8.57
CA CYS A 41 1.13 -0.98 8.96
C CYS A 41 0.00 -0.99 7.91
N PRO A 42 -1.28 -0.83 8.29
CA PRO A 42 -2.40 -0.82 7.34
C PRO A 42 -2.22 0.15 6.16
N GLY A 43 -1.68 1.35 6.42
CA GLY A 43 -1.38 2.33 5.36
C GLY A 43 -0.31 1.86 4.38
N GLU A 44 0.74 1.20 4.88
CA GLU A 44 1.80 0.66 4.04
C GLU A 44 1.31 -0.54 3.22
N ARG A 45 0.46 -1.39 3.81
CA ARG A 45 -0.23 -2.49 3.09
C ARG A 45 -1.09 -1.97 1.94
N LEU A 46 -1.84 -0.90 2.21
CA LEU A 46 -2.68 -0.25 1.23
C LEU A 46 -1.85 0.40 0.11
N ALA A 47 -0.74 1.06 0.46
CA ALA A 47 0.19 1.64 -0.51
C ALA A 47 0.82 0.59 -1.41
N ILE A 48 1.31 -0.54 -0.86
CA ILE A 48 1.86 -1.65 -1.66
C ILE A 48 0.83 -2.13 -2.69
N THR A 49 -0.41 -2.33 -2.25
CA THR A 49 -1.50 -2.84 -3.09
C THR A 49 -1.89 -1.85 -4.18
N PHE A 50 -2.07 -0.58 -3.85
CA PHE A 50 -2.38 0.42 -4.87
C PHE A 50 -1.23 0.63 -5.84
N LYS A 51 0.04 0.59 -5.40
CA LYS A 51 1.19 0.67 -6.31
C LYS A 51 1.16 -0.48 -7.31
N PHE A 52 0.91 -1.69 -6.82
CA PHE A 52 0.76 -2.88 -7.66
C PHE A 52 -0.37 -2.72 -8.68
N LEU A 53 -1.57 -2.31 -8.23
CA LEU A 53 -2.75 -2.15 -9.09
C LEU A 53 -2.59 -1.03 -10.11
N ALA A 54 -1.98 0.10 -9.73
CA ALA A 54 -1.83 1.26 -10.60
C ALA A 54 -0.69 1.09 -11.62
N SER A 55 0.42 0.47 -11.21
CA SER A 55 1.64 0.39 -12.02
C SER A 55 1.75 -0.94 -12.79
N GLY A 56 1.09 -2.01 -12.30
CA GLY A 56 1.25 -3.37 -12.83
C GLY A 56 2.65 -3.95 -12.60
N ASP A 57 3.39 -3.38 -11.65
CA ASP A 57 4.78 -3.74 -11.37
C ASP A 57 4.92 -5.18 -10.84
N SER A 58 6.06 -5.82 -11.15
CA SER A 58 6.41 -7.09 -10.53
C SER A 58 6.63 -6.97 -9.02
N TYR A 59 6.42 -8.05 -8.27
CA TYR A 59 6.67 -8.06 -6.82
C TYR A 59 8.14 -7.75 -6.46
N LEU A 60 9.10 -8.09 -7.33
CA LEU A 60 10.51 -7.73 -7.16
C LEU A 60 10.75 -6.21 -7.22
N THR A 61 10.02 -5.50 -8.06
CA THR A 61 10.08 -4.03 -8.14
C THR A 61 9.53 -3.42 -6.85
N LEU A 62 8.42 -3.95 -6.36
CA LEU A 62 7.79 -3.50 -5.12
C LEU A 62 8.64 -3.81 -3.89
N GLU A 63 9.35 -4.94 -3.87
CA GLU A 63 10.29 -5.29 -2.79
C GLU A 63 11.39 -4.23 -2.64
N LYS A 64 11.96 -3.79 -3.76
CA LYS A 64 12.98 -2.72 -3.75
C LYS A 64 12.41 -1.36 -3.33
N TYR A 65 11.15 -1.09 -3.66
CA TYR A 65 10.50 0.18 -3.36
C TYR A 65 10.07 0.29 -1.88
N PHE A 66 9.45 -0.75 -1.34
CA PHE A 66 8.89 -0.77 0.02
C PHE A 66 9.82 -1.43 1.05
N LEU A 67 10.92 -2.05 0.63
CA LEU A 67 11.83 -2.81 1.51
C LEU A 67 11.12 -3.95 2.27
N VAL A 68 10.11 -4.53 1.63
CA VAL A 68 9.32 -5.66 2.14
C VAL A 68 9.57 -6.86 1.25
N SER A 69 9.79 -8.03 1.85
CA SER A 69 10.10 -9.24 1.08
C SER A 69 8.97 -9.62 0.11
N GLU A 70 9.34 -10.11 -1.07
CA GLU A 70 8.41 -10.56 -2.12
C GLU A 70 7.25 -11.45 -1.62
N PRO A 71 7.47 -12.51 -0.80
CA PRO A 71 6.38 -13.34 -0.28
C PRO A 71 5.41 -12.56 0.63
N THR A 72 5.92 -11.57 1.38
CA THR A 72 5.07 -10.71 2.22
C THR A 72 4.25 -9.77 1.35
N ILE A 73 4.82 -9.23 0.28
CA ILE A 73 4.10 -8.38 -0.69
C ILE A 73 2.96 -9.17 -1.34
N SER A 74 3.24 -10.37 -1.84
CA SER A 74 2.22 -11.23 -2.45
C SER A 74 1.04 -11.48 -1.48
N LEU A 75 1.34 -11.79 -0.21
CA LEU A 75 0.32 -11.96 0.82
C LEU A 75 -0.46 -10.67 1.08
N VAL A 76 0.24 -9.53 1.20
CA VAL A 76 -0.37 -8.21 1.43
C VAL A 76 -1.31 -7.84 0.29
N VAL A 77 -0.87 -7.98 -0.96
CA VAL A 77 -1.66 -7.68 -2.16
C VAL A 77 -2.91 -8.54 -2.20
N SER A 78 -2.78 -9.85 -1.98
CA SER A 78 -3.91 -10.79 -1.96
C SER A 78 -4.92 -10.46 -0.85
N GLU A 79 -4.44 -10.28 0.39
CA GLU A 79 -5.30 -9.97 1.54
C GLU A 79 -5.99 -8.60 1.40
N THR A 80 -5.28 -7.58 0.88
CA THR A 80 -5.83 -6.22 0.75
C THR A 80 -6.80 -6.12 -0.42
N SER A 81 -6.52 -6.81 -1.54
CA SER A 81 -7.42 -6.81 -2.71
C SER A 81 -8.73 -7.56 -2.47
N ALA A 82 -8.81 -8.44 -1.47
CA ALA A 82 -10.05 -9.10 -1.07
C ALA A 82 -10.99 -8.21 -0.24
N VAL A 83 -10.46 -7.10 0.30
CA VAL A 83 -11.17 -6.17 1.18
C VAL A 83 -11.58 -4.90 0.44
N LEU A 84 -10.82 -4.52 -0.60
CA LEU A 84 -11.14 -3.42 -1.52
C LEU A 84 -12.32 -3.77 -2.42
#